data_AF-B9Y480-F1
#
_entry.id   AF-B9Y480-F1
#
_cell.length_a   1.000
_cell.length_b   1.000
_cell.length_c   1.000
_cell.angle_alpha   90.00
_cell.angle_beta   90.00
_cell.angle_gamma   90.00
#
_symmetry.space_group_name_H-M   'P 1'
#
loop_
_entity.id
_entity.type
_entity.pdbx_description
1 polymer ?
#
loop_
_entity_poly.entity_id
_entity_poly.type
_entity_poly.pdbx_seq_one_letter_code
_entity_poly.pdbx_strand_id
1 'polypeptide(L)'
;MPGSFKKNTALGATPRPIHSDLKSRRIVWETEHPVRWSFMKVLRETSSLKQFYPDINPYTEVYQVRDHVYAFYNDSFDGAGDVWMYLIDGPEKALLIDTSFGVGDLKGLIHHLIGDKEVIVCNTHAHYDHCYGNGQFERVYCHRHEVPDLMTKNNPDIWDYLFNNTDQPIQVWDELIPPGDPVYTHFDKRDIVVDRDHREAYVPYEIIGIEDGHEFDLGGGVIVEAVLLPGHTPGQCGYYDRQKHLLFCGDITGIGRRPKGTPYGEFCTVEAMSEALKKLQPWFAEIDGVFPGHGAWDQSPLILQYLLDTVTRILENPENADGKRSFERDGKTHISLTKNIHQWTALRYSPDRVYKRQFTEE
;
A
#
# COMPACT_ATOMS: atom_id res chain seq x y z
N MET A 1 -2.63 -20.48 7.63
CA MET A 1 -2.80 -21.03 6.26
C MET A 1 -3.01 -19.88 5.31
N PRO A 2 -2.31 -19.83 4.16
CA PRO A 2 -2.61 -18.83 3.14
C PRO A 2 -4.08 -18.97 2.73
N GLY A 3 -4.76 -17.82 2.65
CA GLY A 3 -6.20 -17.73 2.48
C GLY A 3 -6.69 -18.48 1.24
N SER A 4 -7.93 -18.94 1.28
CA SER A 4 -8.55 -19.73 0.22
C SER A 4 -8.36 -19.10 -1.17
N PHE A 5 -7.49 -19.71 -1.98
CA PHE A 5 -7.22 -19.35 -3.36
C PHE A 5 -8.37 -19.74 -4.30
N LYS A 6 -9.60 -19.32 -3.98
CA LYS A 6 -10.73 -19.54 -4.89
C LYS A 6 -10.56 -18.63 -6.11
N LYS A 7 -10.40 -19.27 -7.26
CA LYS A 7 -10.36 -18.69 -8.61
C LYS A 7 -11.71 -18.06 -8.95
N ASN A 8 -12.07 -16.96 -8.29
CA ASN A 8 -13.31 -16.22 -8.53
C ASN A 8 -12.97 -14.79 -8.96
N THR A 9 -12.54 -14.67 -10.23
CA THR A 9 -12.85 -13.46 -11.00
C THR A 9 -14.37 -13.32 -11.00
N ALA A 10 -14.91 -12.10 -10.91
CA ALA A 10 -16.35 -11.86 -10.77
C ALA A 10 -17.22 -12.44 -11.92
N LEU A 11 -16.61 -13.04 -12.94
CA LEU A 11 -17.26 -13.51 -14.17
C LEU A 11 -16.70 -14.84 -14.74
N GLY A 12 -15.83 -15.58 -14.03
CA GLY A 12 -15.20 -16.77 -14.63
C GLY A 12 -14.35 -16.44 -15.88
N ALA A 13 -13.96 -15.17 -16.03
CA ALA A 13 -13.19 -14.68 -17.14
C ALA A 13 -11.73 -15.09 -16.97
N THR A 14 -11.11 -15.52 -18.07
CA THR A 14 -9.66 -15.65 -18.19
C THR A 14 -9.02 -14.32 -17.80
N PRO A 15 -7.96 -14.31 -16.96
CA PRO A 15 -7.20 -13.08 -16.70
C PRO A 15 -6.85 -12.40 -18.03
N ARG A 16 -7.07 -11.09 -18.13
CA ARG A 16 -6.68 -10.32 -19.32
C ARG A 16 -5.30 -9.72 -19.06
N PRO A 17 -4.21 -10.39 -19.46
CA PRO A 17 -2.88 -9.93 -19.12
C PRO A 17 -2.62 -8.55 -19.73
N ILE A 18 -1.93 -7.72 -18.93
CA ILE A 18 -1.28 -6.51 -19.40
C ILE A 18 0.16 -6.92 -19.73
N HIS A 19 0.62 -6.55 -20.92
CA HIS A 19 2.00 -6.76 -21.33
C HIS A 19 2.92 -6.05 -20.35
N SER A 20 3.89 -6.80 -19.84
CA SER A 20 4.82 -6.34 -18.83
C SER A 20 6.21 -6.79 -19.20
N ASP A 21 7.15 -5.86 -19.08
CA ASP A 21 8.58 -6.10 -19.26
C ASP A 21 9.27 -6.45 -17.93
N LEU A 22 8.49 -6.54 -16.84
CA LEU A 22 9.00 -6.89 -15.52
C LEU A 22 9.50 -8.34 -15.51
N LYS A 23 10.52 -8.60 -14.69
CA LYS A 23 11.04 -9.95 -14.44
C LYS A 23 10.05 -10.82 -13.63
N SER A 24 9.07 -10.21 -12.97
CA SER A 24 7.99 -10.92 -12.26
C SER A 24 6.99 -11.57 -13.22
N ARG A 25 6.45 -12.73 -12.83
CA ARG A 25 5.32 -13.36 -13.54
C ARG A 25 4.27 -13.85 -12.55
N ARG A 26 3.07 -13.25 -12.58
CA ARG A 26 2.01 -13.59 -11.63
C ARG A 26 1.51 -15.02 -11.77
N ILE A 27 1.31 -15.66 -10.62
CA ILE A 27 0.60 -16.94 -10.46
C ILE A 27 -0.83 -16.64 -10.01
N VAL A 28 -0.95 -15.84 -8.95
CA VAL A 28 -2.21 -15.43 -8.34
C VAL A 28 -2.56 -14.02 -8.83
N TRP A 29 -3.80 -13.88 -9.27
CA TRP A 29 -4.37 -12.65 -9.79
C TRP A 29 -5.49 -12.15 -8.90
N GLU A 30 -5.61 -10.83 -8.82
CA GLU A 30 -6.74 -10.21 -8.16
C GLU A 30 -8.00 -10.28 -9.03
N THR A 31 -9.16 -10.10 -8.40
CA THR A 31 -10.40 -9.88 -9.16
C THR A 31 -10.27 -8.58 -9.96
N GLU A 32 -10.27 -8.70 -11.28
CA GLU A 32 -10.14 -7.57 -12.18
C GLU A 32 -11.35 -6.63 -12.08
N HIS A 33 -11.09 -5.36 -11.73
CA HIS A 33 -12.09 -4.30 -11.81
C HIS A 33 -11.98 -3.60 -13.17
N PRO A 34 -13.05 -3.53 -14.01
CA PRO A 34 -12.96 -3.01 -15.38
C PRO A 34 -12.32 -1.62 -15.50
N VAL A 35 -12.59 -0.73 -14.54
CA VAL A 35 -12.03 0.63 -14.50
C VAL A 35 -10.52 0.58 -14.22
N ARG A 36 -10.09 -0.18 -13.21
CA ARG A 36 -8.66 -0.32 -12.85
C ARG A 36 -7.89 -0.98 -13.99
N TRP A 37 -8.44 -2.04 -14.58
CA TRP A 37 -7.78 -2.73 -15.68
C TRP A 37 -7.58 -1.83 -16.88
N SER A 38 -8.60 -1.07 -17.28
CA SER A 38 -8.51 -0.18 -18.44
C SER A 38 -7.47 0.92 -18.23
N PHE A 39 -7.42 1.50 -17.02
CA PHE A 39 -6.38 2.45 -16.62
C PHE A 39 -4.99 1.82 -16.72
N MET A 40 -4.77 0.68 -16.06
CA MET A 40 -3.47 0.01 -16.04
C MET A 40 -3.02 -0.45 -17.42
N LYS A 41 -3.95 -0.96 -18.26
CA LYS A 41 -3.66 -1.41 -19.62
C LYS A 41 -3.10 -0.27 -20.48
N VAL A 42 -3.78 0.87 -20.48
CA VAL A 42 -3.33 2.06 -21.22
C VAL A 42 -2.03 2.60 -20.64
N LEU A 43 -1.95 2.74 -19.31
CA LEU A 43 -0.77 3.26 -18.63
C LEU A 43 0.49 2.43 -18.93
N ARG A 44 0.40 1.10 -18.78
CA ARG A 44 1.58 0.21 -18.83
C ARG A 44 2.04 -0.14 -20.24
N GLU A 45 1.13 -0.13 -21.23
CA GLU A 45 1.46 -0.52 -22.60
C GLU A 45 1.66 0.66 -23.55
N THR A 46 1.10 1.83 -23.24
CA THR A 46 1.02 2.94 -24.22
C THR A 46 1.49 4.28 -23.68
N SER A 47 1.64 4.45 -22.37
CA SER A 47 1.99 5.75 -21.80
C SER A 47 3.44 6.13 -22.11
N SER A 48 3.63 7.35 -22.62
CA SER A 48 4.96 7.96 -22.76
C SER A 48 5.59 8.36 -21.42
N LEU A 49 4.85 8.26 -20.31
CA LEU A 49 5.39 8.51 -18.97
C LEU A 49 6.21 7.32 -18.46
N LYS A 50 6.01 6.11 -19.03
CA LYS A 50 6.67 4.89 -18.59
C LYS A 50 8.17 4.99 -18.84
N GLN A 51 8.94 4.80 -17.79
CA GLN A 51 10.38 4.58 -17.79
C GLN A 51 10.65 3.20 -17.17
N PHE A 52 11.66 2.50 -17.68
CA PHE A 52 11.99 1.16 -17.19
C PHE A 52 13.49 0.94 -17.26
N TYR A 53 14.08 0.55 -16.13
CA TYR A 53 15.53 0.43 -15.94
C TYR A 53 15.87 -0.99 -15.47
N PRO A 54 15.72 -2.00 -16.34
CA PRO A 54 15.84 -3.41 -15.95
C PRO A 54 17.23 -3.80 -15.46
N ASP A 55 18.26 -3.07 -15.87
CA ASP A 55 19.64 -3.30 -15.41
C ASP A 55 19.87 -2.85 -13.96
N ILE A 56 18.96 -2.06 -13.40
CA ILE A 56 19.01 -1.57 -12.00
C ILE A 56 17.95 -2.30 -11.17
N ASN A 57 16.69 -2.18 -11.57
CA ASN A 57 15.57 -2.82 -10.89
C ASN A 57 14.59 -3.41 -11.91
N PRO A 58 14.68 -4.71 -12.22
CA PRO A 58 13.85 -5.36 -13.22
C PRO A 58 12.42 -5.67 -12.75
N TYR A 59 12.06 -5.28 -11.53
CA TYR A 59 10.74 -5.50 -10.94
C TYR A 59 9.87 -4.23 -10.88
N THR A 60 10.45 -3.08 -11.22
CA THR A 60 9.80 -1.78 -11.00
C THR A 60 9.68 -0.98 -12.30
N GLU A 61 8.45 -0.60 -12.66
CA GLU A 61 8.20 0.40 -13.70
C GLU A 61 8.12 1.80 -13.04
N VAL A 62 8.65 2.82 -13.69
CA VAL A 62 8.66 4.20 -13.17
C VAL A 62 7.81 5.10 -14.05
N TYR A 63 7.05 5.99 -13.44
CA TYR A 63 6.24 6.98 -14.15
C TYR A 63 6.50 8.35 -13.55
N GLN A 64 6.95 9.31 -14.35
CA GLN A 64 6.97 10.71 -13.91
C GLN A 64 5.56 11.28 -14.08
N VAL A 65 4.81 11.35 -12.98
CA VAL A 65 3.35 11.59 -13.00
C VAL A 65 3.00 13.08 -12.94
N ARG A 66 3.86 13.87 -12.32
CA ARG A 66 3.85 15.34 -12.32
C ARG A 66 5.31 15.79 -12.42
N ASP A 67 5.54 17.09 -12.58
CA ASP A 67 6.87 17.65 -12.30
C ASP A 67 7.34 17.11 -10.95
N HIS A 68 8.63 16.75 -10.81
CA HIS A 68 9.28 16.27 -9.57
C HIS A 68 8.57 15.15 -8.77
N VAL A 69 7.54 14.49 -9.32
CA VAL A 69 6.88 13.35 -8.68
C VAL A 69 6.99 12.12 -9.56
N TYR A 70 7.54 11.05 -8.99
CA TYR A 70 7.62 9.74 -9.62
C TYR A 70 6.70 8.76 -8.90
N ALA A 71 5.97 7.95 -9.65
CA ALA A 71 5.25 6.78 -9.17
C ALA A 71 5.97 5.51 -9.64
N PHE A 72 6.26 4.62 -8.71
CA PHE A 72 6.92 3.34 -8.96
C PHE A 72 5.89 2.23 -8.84
N TYR A 73 5.73 1.45 -9.89
CA TYR A 73 4.82 0.32 -9.94
C TYR A 73 5.56 -0.99 -9.64
N ASN A 74 5.02 -1.79 -8.72
CA ASN A 74 5.35 -3.21 -8.63
C ASN A 74 4.12 -4.08 -8.83
N ASP A 75 4.32 -5.23 -9.48
CA ASP A 75 3.37 -6.33 -9.36
C ASP A 75 3.21 -6.72 -7.89
N SER A 76 2.01 -7.20 -7.52
CA SER A 76 1.81 -7.88 -6.25
C SER A 76 2.73 -9.11 -6.12
N PHE A 77 3.37 -9.28 -4.96
CA PHE A 77 4.15 -10.49 -4.64
C PHE A 77 3.42 -11.46 -3.71
N ASP A 78 2.28 -11.06 -3.15
CA ASP A 78 1.45 -11.90 -2.25
C ASP A 78 -0.01 -12.08 -2.72
N GLY A 79 -0.33 -11.56 -3.90
CA GLY A 79 -1.65 -11.65 -4.51
C GLY A 79 -2.70 -10.72 -3.89
N ALA A 80 -2.31 -9.72 -3.09
CA ALA A 80 -3.21 -8.82 -2.38
C ALA A 80 -3.38 -7.43 -3.03
N GLY A 81 -2.67 -7.11 -4.11
CA GLY A 81 -2.68 -5.76 -4.67
C GLY A 81 -1.40 -5.42 -5.43
N ASP A 82 -1.51 -4.76 -6.58
CA ASP A 82 -0.34 -4.09 -7.16
C ASP A 82 -0.14 -2.77 -6.45
N VAL A 83 1.08 -2.50 -6.06
CA VAL A 83 1.39 -1.38 -5.18
C VAL A 83 2.13 -0.27 -5.91
N TRP A 84 1.83 0.95 -5.48
CA TRP A 84 2.56 2.15 -5.84
C TRP A 84 3.47 2.58 -4.70
N MET A 85 4.71 2.93 -5.04
CA MET A 85 5.54 3.80 -4.20
C MET A 85 5.62 5.17 -4.87
N TYR A 86 5.89 6.22 -4.11
CA TYR A 86 5.99 7.58 -4.64
C TYR A 86 7.30 8.25 -4.22
N LEU A 87 7.93 9.01 -5.11
CA LEU A 87 9.10 9.83 -4.80
C LEU A 87 8.79 11.27 -5.14
N ILE A 88 8.94 12.15 -4.15
CA ILE A 88 8.87 13.59 -4.29
C ILE A 88 10.31 14.12 -4.34
N ASP A 89 10.75 14.57 -5.50
CA ASP A 89 12.11 15.07 -5.76
C ASP A 89 12.23 16.56 -5.43
N GLY A 90 12.59 16.87 -4.19
CA GLY A 90 12.80 18.25 -3.75
C GLY A 90 14.14 18.84 -4.21
N PRO A 91 14.38 20.15 -3.94
CA PRO A 91 15.61 20.83 -4.35
C PRO A 91 16.90 20.24 -3.75
N GLU A 92 16.87 19.84 -2.48
CA GLU A 92 18.06 19.35 -1.74
C GLU A 92 17.91 17.88 -1.31
N LYS A 93 16.69 17.45 -1.01
CA LYS A 93 16.36 16.09 -0.57
C LYS A 93 15.17 15.56 -1.34
N ALA A 94 14.95 14.25 -1.26
CA ALA A 94 13.74 13.64 -1.75
C ALA A 94 13.01 12.87 -0.64
N LEU A 95 11.70 12.72 -0.80
CA LEU A 95 10.88 11.91 0.10
C LEU A 95 10.32 10.72 -0.66
N LEU A 96 10.72 9.52 -0.24
CA LEU A 96 10.18 8.25 -0.71
C LEU A 96 9.01 7.84 0.20
N ILE A 97 7.88 7.52 -0.41
CA ILE A 97 6.67 7.01 0.24
C ILE A 97 6.53 5.55 -0.13
N ASP A 98 6.60 4.69 0.89
CA ASP A 98 6.58 3.23 0.83
C ASP A 98 7.75 2.59 0.07
N THR A 99 7.97 1.30 0.30
CA THR A 99 9.15 0.56 -0.19
C THR A 99 8.84 -0.80 -0.82
N SER A 100 7.55 -1.12 -1.03
CA SER A 100 7.15 -2.39 -1.64
C SER A 100 7.71 -3.61 -0.90
N PHE A 101 7.85 -4.73 -1.62
CA PHE A 101 8.34 -6.01 -1.14
C PHE A 101 9.87 -6.10 -1.05
N GLY A 102 10.63 -5.05 -1.36
CA GLY A 102 12.10 -5.09 -1.32
C GLY A 102 12.76 -6.01 -2.37
N VAL A 103 12.02 -6.39 -3.42
CA VAL A 103 12.54 -7.17 -4.56
C VAL A 103 13.07 -6.19 -5.62
N GLY A 104 14.37 -6.28 -5.93
CA GLY A 104 15.09 -5.36 -6.80
C GLY A 104 15.71 -4.16 -6.06
N ASP A 105 16.71 -3.53 -6.68
CA ASP A 105 17.45 -2.39 -6.11
C ASP A 105 16.66 -1.08 -6.25
N LEU A 106 15.76 -0.82 -5.31
CA LEU A 106 14.95 0.41 -5.26
C LEU A 106 15.84 1.61 -4.96
N LYS A 107 16.81 1.46 -4.05
CA LYS A 107 17.73 2.55 -3.68
C LYS A 107 18.59 2.99 -4.87
N GLY A 108 19.16 2.06 -5.63
CA GLY A 108 19.91 2.35 -6.85
C GLY A 108 19.03 2.96 -7.94
N LEU A 109 17.78 2.52 -8.06
CA LEU A 109 16.82 3.13 -8.98
C LEU A 109 16.50 4.58 -8.63
N ILE A 110 16.32 4.90 -7.34
CA ILE A 110 16.10 6.28 -6.89
C ILE A 110 17.36 7.12 -7.15
N HIS A 111 18.55 6.60 -6.82
CA HIS A 111 19.82 7.27 -7.10
C HIS A 111 19.99 7.60 -8.59
N HIS A 112 19.60 6.69 -9.48
CA HIS A 112 19.61 6.93 -10.93
C HIS A 112 18.74 8.12 -11.35
N LEU A 113 17.58 8.30 -10.70
CA LEU A 113 16.61 9.34 -11.05
C LEU A 113 16.98 10.73 -10.51
N ILE A 114 17.50 10.81 -9.29
CA ILE A 114 17.67 12.08 -8.56
C ILE A 114 19.12 12.36 -8.09
N GLY A 115 20.07 11.46 -8.35
CA GLY A 115 21.46 11.58 -7.93
C GLY A 115 21.69 11.33 -6.44
N ASP A 116 22.71 11.98 -5.87
CA ASP A 116 23.19 11.76 -4.49
C ASP A 116 22.38 12.51 -3.40
N LYS A 117 21.15 12.95 -3.71
CA LYS A 117 20.31 13.65 -2.72
C LYS A 117 20.00 12.73 -1.53
N GLU A 118 19.87 13.33 -0.35
CA GLU A 118 19.37 12.61 0.82
C GLU A 118 17.94 12.14 0.54
N VAL A 119 17.64 10.87 0.84
CA VAL A 119 16.30 10.28 0.69
C VAL A 119 15.72 10.04 2.07
N ILE A 120 14.63 10.75 2.38
CA ILE A 120 13.80 10.54 3.56
C ILE A 120 12.78 9.46 3.20
N VAL A 121 12.73 8.36 3.95
CA VAL A 121 11.83 7.23 3.68
C VAL A 121 10.68 7.21 4.66
N CYS A 122 9.47 7.22 4.15
CA CYS A 122 8.23 7.39 4.87
C CYS A 122 7.28 6.25 4.53
N ASN A 123 6.85 5.44 5.51
CA ASN A 123 5.83 4.42 5.27
C ASN A 123 4.45 4.98 5.60
N THR A 124 3.52 4.82 4.67
CA THR A 124 2.10 5.09 4.91
C THR A 124 1.58 4.18 6.02
N HIS A 125 1.92 2.89 5.99
CA HIS A 125 1.58 1.92 7.03
C HIS A 125 2.48 0.65 6.96
N ALA A 126 2.31 -0.29 7.91
CA ALA A 126 3.17 -1.47 8.07
C ALA A 126 2.60 -2.76 7.42
N HIS A 127 1.82 -2.64 6.34
CA HIS A 127 1.54 -3.79 5.49
C HIS A 127 2.74 -4.11 4.58
N TYR A 128 2.74 -5.34 4.07
CA TYR A 128 3.95 -5.98 3.55
C TYR A 128 4.45 -5.31 2.28
N ASP A 129 3.51 -5.03 1.39
CA ASP A 129 3.65 -4.26 0.16
C ASP A 129 3.98 -2.78 0.37
N HIS A 130 4.09 -2.29 1.59
CA HIS A 130 4.44 -0.89 1.86
C HIS A 130 5.78 -0.71 2.57
N CYS A 131 6.29 -1.74 3.25
CA CYS A 131 7.42 -1.58 4.16
C CYS A 131 8.53 -2.65 4.08
N TYR A 132 8.38 -3.68 3.26
CA TYR A 132 9.37 -4.77 3.24
C TYR A 132 10.68 -4.35 2.58
N GLY A 133 10.66 -3.39 1.66
CA GLY A 133 11.88 -2.79 1.11
C GLY A 133 12.62 -1.84 2.06
N ASN A 134 12.13 -1.62 3.29
CA ASN A 134 12.77 -0.70 4.23
C ASN A 134 14.21 -1.08 4.57
N GLY A 135 14.57 -2.37 4.51
CA GLY A 135 15.93 -2.86 4.76
C GLY A 135 16.99 -2.22 3.85
N GLN A 136 16.59 -1.68 2.69
CA GLN A 136 17.48 -0.95 1.78
C GLN A 136 17.93 0.42 2.32
N PHE A 137 17.33 0.91 3.40
CA PHE A 137 17.56 2.25 3.95
C PHE A 137 17.99 2.19 5.42
N GLU A 138 18.74 3.19 5.87
CA GLU A 138 19.24 3.23 7.25
C GLU A 138 18.15 3.59 8.26
N ARG A 139 17.23 4.47 7.86
CA ARG A 139 16.17 5.02 8.70
C ARG A 139 14.88 5.16 7.90
N VAL A 140 13.76 4.86 8.55
CA VAL A 140 12.42 5.10 8.02
C VAL A 140 11.55 5.81 9.05
N TYR A 141 10.56 6.54 8.56
CA TYR A 141 9.58 7.30 9.34
C TYR A 141 8.20 6.69 9.14
N CYS A 142 7.43 6.59 10.20
CA CYS A 142 6.01 6.22 10.14
C CYS A 142 5.27 6.95 11.27
N HIS A 143 3.94 7.07 11.16
CA HIS A 143 3.18 7.62 12.29
C HIS A 143 3.40 6.75 13.54
N ARG A 144 3.46 7.38 14.72
CA ARG A 144 3.80 6.68 15.98
C ARG A 144 2.89 5.50 16.33
N HIS A 145 1.66 5.49 15.84
CA HIS A 145 0.72 4.38 16.04
C HIS A 145 1.05 3.15 15.19
N GLU A 146 1.88 3.31 14.16
CA GLU A 146 2.33 2.24 13.28
C GLU A 146 3.65 1.60 13.75
N VAL A 147 4.41 2.29 14.60
CA VAL A 147 5.70 1.82 15.12
C VAL A 147 5.63 0.39 15.69
N PRO A 148 4.62 0.01 16.51
CA PRO A 148 4.55 -1.35 17.04
C PRO A 148 4.52 -2.42 15.96
N ASP A 149 3.79 -2.19 14.86
CA ASP A 149 3.68 -3.18 13.79
C ASP A 149 4.92 -3.19 12.92
N LEU A 150 5.47 -2.02 12.60
CA LEU A 150 6.68 -1.92 11.79
C LEU A 150 7.88 -2.59 12.50
N MET A 151 7.94 -2.51 13.82
CA MET A 151 8.93 -3.26 14.62
C MET A 151 8.80 -4.77 14.43
N THR A 152 7.58 -5.31 14.28
CA THR A 152 7.40 -6.74 13.97
C THR A 152 7.85 -7.13 12.56
N LYS A 153 8.11 -6.15 11.69
CA LYS A 153 8.57 -6.35 10.30
C LYS A 153 10.06 -6.02 10.09
N ASN A 154 10.76 -5.59 11.13
CA ASN A 154 12.18 -5.29 11.05
C ASN A 154 13.01 -6.53 11.41
N ASN A 155 12.92 -7.59 10.59
CA ASN A 155 13.58 -8.88 10.83
C ASN A 155 13.86 -9.63 9.50
N PRO A 156 14.78 -10.62 9.48
CA PRO A 156 15.16 -11.32 8.25
C PRO A 156 14.09 -12.25 7.66
N ASP A 157 13.12 -12.69 8.46
CA ASP A 157 12.17 -13.75 8.10
C ASP A 157 10.90 -13.20 7.43
N ILE A 158 10.81 -11.87 7.23
CA ILE A 158 9.57 -11.23 6.78
C ILE A 158 9.09 -11.75 5.42
N TRP A 159 9.99 -12.14 4.53
CA TRP A 159 9.63 -12.64 3.19
C TRP A 159 9.23 -14.12 3.16
N ASP A 160 9.41 -14.87 4.25
CA ASP A 160 9.23 -16.33 4.24
C ASP A 160 7.85 -16.74 3.74
N TYR A 161 6.80 -15.99 4.07
CA TYR A 161 5.43 -16.32 3.66
C TYR A 161 5.20 -16.24 2.15
N LEU A 162 6.08 -15.58 1.39
CA LEU A 162 6.01 -15.51 -0.07
C LEU A 162 6.39 -16.85 -0.73
N PHE A 163 7.02 -17.77 0.02
CA PHE A 163 7.56 -19.03 -0.48
C PHE A 163 6.80 -20.25 0.04
N ASN A 164 6.85 -21.34 -0.72
CA ASN A 164 6.34 -22.63 -0.25
C ASN A 164 7.31 -23.23 0.78
N ASN A 165 7.01 -23.03 2.06
CA ASN A 165 7.81 -23.57 3.17
C ASN A 165 7.40 -24.98 3.62
N THR A 166 6.74 -25.75 2.74
CA THR A 166 6.38 -27.15 3.03
C THR A 166 7.35 -28.12 2.36
N ASP A 167 7.42 -29.35 2.85
CA ASP A 167 8.30 -30.39 2.27
C ASP A 167 7.78 -30.97 0.94
N GLN A 168 6.62 -30.53 0.47
CA GLN A 168 5.96 -31.07 -0.72
C GLN A 168 5.51 -29.94 -1.65
N PRO A 169 5.37 -30.22 -2.95
CA PRO A 169 4.75 -29.25 -3.84
C PRO A 169 3.31 -28.94 -3.44
N ILE A 170 2.89 -27.69 -3.58
CA ILE A 170 1.52 -27.24 -3.31
C ILE A 170 0.82 -26.80 -4.59
N GLN A 171 -0.47 -27.10 -4.74
CA GLN A 171 -1.27 -26.61 -5.86
C GLN A 171 -1.74 -25.18 -5.57
N VAL A 172 -1.34 -24.23 -6.41
CA VAL A 172 -1.83 -22.84 -6.39
C VAL A 172 -2.42 -22.53 -7.75
N TRP A 173 -3.74 -22.40 -7.80
CA TRP A 173 -4.49 -22.20 -9.05
C TRP A 173 -4.15 -23.30 -10.06
N ASP A 174 -3.54 -22.95 -11.20
CA ASP A 174 -3.19 -23.87 -12.27
C ASP A 174 -1.70 -24.31 -12.21
N GLU A 175 -0.96 -23.90 -11.17
CA GLU A 175 0.47 -24.18 -11.03
C GLU A 175 0.77 -25.05 -9.80
N LEU A 176 1.71 -25.99 -9.96
CA LEU A 176 2.25 -26.80 -8.87
C LEU A 176 3.56 -26.16 -8.41
N ILE A 177 3.59 -25.61 -7.20
CA ILE A 177 4.71 -24.83 -6.66
C ILE A 177 5.61 -25.73 -5.80
N PRO A 178 6.86 -26.01 -6.21
CA PRO A 178 7.82 -26.79 -5.42
C PRO A 178 8.17 -26.15 -4.07
N PRO A 179 8.71 -26.91 -3.10
CA PRO A 179 9.32 -26.36 -1.90
C PRO A 179 10.37 -25.30 -2.21
N GLY A 180 10.31 -24.16 -1.53
CA GLY A 180 11.23 -23.04 -1.68
C GLY A 180 10.92 -22.05 -2.81
N ASP A 181 9.95 -22.36 -3.68
CA ASP A 181 9.56 -21.48 -4.78
C ASP A 181 8.48 -20.45 -4.36
N PRO A 182 8.42 -19.28 -5.01
CA PRO A 182 7.39 -18.29 -4.77
C PRO A 182 5.97 -18.80 -5.03
N VAL A 183 5.04 -18.47 -4.12
CA VAL A 183 3.66 -18.98 -4.11
C VAL A 183 2.71 -18.16 -4.98
N TYR A 184 2.90 -16.84 -5.02
CA TYR A 184 1.90 -15.91 -5.58
C TYR A 184 2.35 -15.28 -6.90
N THR A 185 3.64 -15.01 -7.04
CA THR A 185 4.25 -14.39 -8.20
C THR A 185 5.64 -14.98 -8.36
N HIS A 186 6.01 -15.40 -9.56
CA HIS A 186 7.37 -15.84 -9.86
C HIS A 186 8.32 -14.66 -9.82
N PHE A 187 9.41 -14.81 -9.06
CA PHE A 187 10.56 -13.91 -9.03
C PHE A 187 11.78 -14.68 -8.51
N ASP A 188 12.97 -14.09 -8.63
CA ASP A 188 14.19 -14.72 -8.15
C ASP A 188 14.41 -14.35 -6.68
N LYS A 189 14.52 -15.34 -5.79
CA LYS A 189 14.78 -15.10 -4.36
C LYS A 189 16.07 -14.29 -4.13
N ARG A 190 17.05 -14.40 -5.04
CA ARG A 190 18.32 -13.67 -4.96
C ARG A 190 18.16 -12.16 -5.19
N ASP A 191 17.04 -11.73 -5.74
CA ASP A 191 16.76 -10.32 -6.00
C ASP A 191 16.07 -9.64 -4.80
N ILE A 192 15.83 -10.35 -3.70
CA ILE A 192 15.44 -9.72 -2.42
C ILE A 192 16.67 -8.99 -1.87
N VAL A 193 16.57 -7.67 -1.73
CA VAL A 193 17.62 -6.85 -1.12
C VAL A 193 17.39 -6.81 0.39
N VAL A 194 18.12 -7.65 1.12
CA VAL A 194 17.95 -7.83 2.56
C VAL A 194 18.56 -6.71 3.40
N ASP A 195 19.49 -5.92 2.85
CA ASP A 195 20.10 -4.78 3.54
C ASP A 195 20.63 -3.72 2.56
N ARG A 196 20.80 -2.48 3.07
CA ARG A 196 21.26 -1.28 2.37
C ARG A 196 22.64 -1.38 1.70
N ASP A 197 23.46 -2.34 2.12
CA ASP A 197 24.82 -2.56 1.63
C ASP A 197 24.96 -3.87 0.83
N HIS A 198 23.84 -4.51 0.45
CA HIS A 198 23.79 -5.77 -0.29
C HIS A 198 24.58 -6.92 0.38
N ARG A 199 24.59 -6.93 1.71
CA ARG A 199 25.18 -7.98 2.56
C ARG A 199 24.30 -9.22 2.51
N GLU A 200 24.90 -10.36 2.84
CA GLU A 200 24.16 -11.63 2.97
C GLU A 200 23.27 -11.67 4.23
N ALA A 201 23.54 -10.81 5.21
CA ALA A 201 22.83 -10.78 6.49
C ALA A 201 22.01 -9.50 6.64
N TYR A 202 20.75 -9.67 7.05
CA TYR A 202 19.84 -8.57 7.36
C TYR A 202 20.39 -7.69 8.48
N VAL A 203 20.37 -6.36 8.26
CA VAL A 203 20.71 -5.36 9.27
C VAL A 203 19.46 -4.53 9.55
N PRO A 204 18.95 -4.53 10.80
CA PRO A 204 17.78 -3.72 11.13
C PRO A 204 17.98 -2.23 10.82
N TYR A 205 16.93 -1.61 10.29
CA TYR A 205 16.86 -0.15 10.07
C TYR A 205 16.32 0.57 11.31
N GLU A 206 16.62 1.86 11.44
CA GLU A 206 16.06 2.70 12.49
C GLU A 206 14.60 3.08 12.15
N ILE A 207 13.70 2.98 13.14
CA ILE A 207 12.30 3.36 12.99
C ILE A 207 12.04 4.62 13.81
N ILE A 208 11.61 5.69 13.15
CA ILE A 208 11.23 6.95 13.79
C ILE A 208 9.71 7.12 13.73
N GLY A 209 9.09 7.12 14.92
CA GLY A 209 7.68 7.48 15.06
C GLY A 209 7.48 9.00 14.98
N ILE A 210 6.62 9.45 14.08
CA ILE A 210 6.23 10.86 13.94
C ILE A 210 4.78 11.08 14.40
N GLU A 211 4.46 12.32 14.74
CA GLU A 211 3.09 12.76 15.03
C GLU A 211 2.40 13.28 13.77
N ASP A 212 1.08 13.37 13.81
CA ASP A 212 0.29 14.10 12.83
C ASP A 212 0.75 15.56 12.69
N GLY A 213 0.91 16.04 11.47
CA GLY A 213 1.44 17.37 11.15
C GLY A 213 2.96 17.49 11.16
N HIS A 214 3.72 16.39 11.24
CA HIS A 214 5.17 16.43 11.11
C HIS A 214 5.58 16.92 9.72
N GLU A 215 6.47 17.90 9.65
CA GLU A 215 6.93 18.51 8.40
C GLU A 215 8.31 17.99 8.00
N PHE A 216 8.42 17.52 6.75
CA PHE A 216 9.67 17.14 6.12
C PHE A 216 10.11 18.23 5.15
N ASP A 217 11.25 18.88 5.45
CA ASP A 217 11.86 19.89 4.60
C ASP A 217 12.78 19.24 3.55
N LEU A 218 12.43 19.42 2.27
CA LEU A 218 13.15 18.89 1.11
C LEU A 218 14.10 19.93 0.48
N GLY A 219 14.28 21.08 1.12
CA GLY A 219 15.10 22.19 0.65
C GLY A 219 14.34 23.18 -0.23
N GLY A 220 14.89 24.38 -0.39
CA GLY A 220 14.29 25.43 -1.23
C GLY A 220 12.85 25.83 -0.88
N GLY A 221 12.42 25.55 0.36
CA GLY A 221 11.06 25.82 0.83
C GLY A 221 10.02 24.77 0.44
N VAL A 222 10.43 23.58 -0.03
CA VAL A 222 9.55 22.44 -0.30
C VAL A 222 9.32 21.65 0.99
N ILE A 223 8.05 21.50 1.39
CA ILE A 223 7.61 20.92 2.67
C ILE A 223 6.54 19.89 2.39
N VAL A 224 6.79 18.66 2.85
CA VAL A 224 5.81 17.58 2.85
C VAL A 224 5.34 17.35 4.28
N GLU A 225 4.04 17.40 4.52
CA GLU A 225 3.43 17.22 5.83
C GLU A 225 2.82 15.83 6.00
N ALA A 226 3.12 15.16 7.12
CA ALA A 226 2.47 13.93 7.52
C ALA A 226 1.02 14.21 7.96
N VAL A 227 0.06 13.47 7.39
CA VAL A 227 -1.38 13.61 7.68
C VAL A 227 -1.91 12.27 8.18
N LEU A 228 -2.34 12.19 9.43
CA LEU A 228 -2.92 10.98 10.00
C LEU A 228 -4.25 10.65 9.31
N LEU A 229 -4.32 9.48 8.66
CA LEU A 229 -5.47 8.97 7.91
C LEU A 229 -5.80 7.54 8.36
N PRO A 230 -6.21 7.34 9.62
CA PRO A 230 -6.37 6.04 10.23
C PRO A 230 -7.60 5.31 9.68
N GLY A 231 -7.68 4.02 9.98
CA GLY A 231 -8.80 3.15 9.62
C GLY A 231 -8.30 1.85 9.04
N HIS A 232 -7.47 1.93 7.99
CA HIS A 232 -6.83 0.76 7.38
C HIS A 232 -5.81 0.10 8.31
N THR A 233 -4.95 0.92 8.92
CA THR A 233 -4.15 0.59 10.10
C THR A 233 -4.30 1.71 11.13
N PRO A 234 -3.82 1.51 12.38
CA PRO A 234 -3.94 2.54 13.41
C PRO A 234 -3.18 3.82 13.06
N GLY A 235 -2.00 3.68 12.48
CA GLY A 235 -1.12 4.78 12.11
C GLY A 235 -1.02 5.03 10.62
N GLN A 236 -2.01 4.59 9.82
CA GLN A 236 -1.99 4.91 8.40
C GLN A 236 -1.86 6.42 8.23
N CYS A 237 -0.86 6.82 7.45
CA CYS A 237 -0.47 8.20 7.26
C CYS A 237 -0.42 8.51 5.77
N GLY A 238 -1.05 9.62 5.40
CA GLY A 238 -0.79 10.26 4.12
C GLY A 238 0.33 11.29 4.22
N TYR A 239 0.87 11.69 3.08
CA TYR A 239 1.88 12.74 2.98
C TYR A 239 1.38 13.80 2.02
N TYR A 240 1.32 15.04 2.47
CA TYR A 240 0.78 16.18 1.73
C TYR A 240 1.90 17.12 1.29
N ASP A 241 2.13 17.20 -0.01
CA ASP A 241 3.02 18.21 -0.61
C ASP A 241 2.29 19.57 -0.61
N ARG A 242 2.76 20.50 0.22
CA ARG A 242 2.12 21.83 0.37
C ARG A 242 2.37 22.76 -0.83
N GLN A 243 3.39 22.50 -1.64
CA GLN A 243 3.76 23.35 -2.77
C GLN A 243 2.95 23.00 -4.02
N LYS A 244 2.63 21.71 -4.18
CA LYS A 244 1.88 21.19 -5.33
C LYS A 244 0.48 20.74 -4.99
N HIS A 245 0.12 20.83 -3.71
CA HIS A 245 -1.17 20.42 -3.18
C HIS A 245 -1.53 18.97 -3.54
N LEU A 246 -0.57 18.06 -3.43
CA LEU A 246 -0.75 16.64 -3.76
C LEU A 246 -0.81 15.82 -2.47
N LEU A 247 -1.83 14.97 -2.34
CA LEU A 247 -1.97 14.07 -1.21
C LEU A 247 -1.66 12.63 -1.63
N PHE A 248 -0.61 12.07 -1.05
CA PHE A 248 -0.28 10.64 -1.16
C PHE A 248 -0.92 9.92 0.02
N CYS A 249 -2.04 9.24 -0.20
CA CYS A 249 -2.94 8.84 0.89
C CYS A 249 -2.79 7.39 1.38
N GLY A 250 -2.02 6.55 0.69
CA GLY A 250 -1.96 5.12 1.02
C GLY A 250 -3.31 4.43 0.83
N ASP A 251 -3.74 3.64 1.81
CA ASP A 251 -4.80 2.63 1.70
C ASP A 251 -6.14 3.04 2.35
N ILE A 252 -6.58 4.28 2.10
CA ILE A 252 -7.79 4.86 2.73
C ILE A 252 -9.14 4.24 2.34
N THR A 253 -9.16 3.12 1.59
CA THR A 253 -10.40 2.48 1.09
C THR A 253 -10.77 1.18 1.82
N GLY A 254 -10.13 0.90 2.95
CA GLY A 254 -10.46 -0.23 3.80
C GLY A 254 -10.33 0.10 5.28
N ILE A 255 -11.15 -0.57 6.08
CA ILE A 255 -10.97 -0.64 7.53
C ILE A 255 -10.26 -1.93 7.88
N GLY A 256 -9.11 -1.79 8.55
CA GLY A 256 -8.24 -2.87 8.98
C GLY A 256 -8.93 -3.84 9.91
N ARG A 257 -8.56 -5.12 9.78
CA ARG A 257 -8.97 -6.16 10.73
C ARG A 257 -7.89 -6.31 11.77
N ARG A 258 -8.15 -5.88 13.00
CA ARG A 258 -7.26 -6.10 14.14
C ARG A 258 -7.94 -6.85 15.26
N PRO A 259 -7.28 -7.81 15.91
CA PRO A 259 -7.78 -8.39 17.16
C PRO A 259 -8.02 -7.31 18.22
N LYS A 260 -9.01 -7.50 19.10
CA LYS A 260 -9.11 -6.65 20.30
C LYS A 260 -7.83 -6.78 21.14
N GLY A 261 -7.37 -5.69 21.75
CA GLY A 261 -6.16 -5.66 22.59
C GLY A 261 -4.85 -5.44 21.85
N THR A 262 -4.84 -5.33 20.51
CA THR A 262 -3.66 -4.85 19.80
C THR A 262 -3.43 -3.36 20.08
N PRO A 263 -2.17 -2.88 20.10
CA PRO A 263 -1.87 -1.45 20.25
C PRO A 263 -2.67 -0.60 19.26
N TYR A 264 -3.30 0.47 19.77
CA TYR A 264 -4.02 1.47 18.98
C TYR A 264 -5.17 0.90 18.11
N GLY A 265 -5.68 -0.30 18.43
CA GLY A 265 -6.70 -0.96 17.63
C GLY A 265 -7.97 -0.13 17.40
N GLU A 266 -8.31 0.76 18.34
CA GLU A 266 -9.44 1.69 18.23
C GLU A 266 -9.35 2.62 17.01
N PHE A 267 -8.16 2.86 16.47
CA PHE A 267 -7.96 3.66 15.26
C PHE A 267 -8.23 2.87 13.96
N CYS A 268 -8.42 1.55 14.02
CA CYS A 268 -8.92 0.75 12.89
C CYS A 268 -10.45 0.73 12.82
N THR A 269 -11.09 1.90 12.78
CA THR A 269 -12.55 2.06 12.76
C THR A 269 -13.03 3.05 11.71
N VAL A 270 -14.28 2.90 11.28
CA VAL A 270 -14.97 3.89 10.43
C VAL A 270 -15.03 5.26 11.14
N GLU A 271 -15.28 5.27 12.45
CA GLU A 271 -15.30 6.48 13.27
C GLU A 271 -13.95 7.21 13.27
N ALA A 272 -12.84 6.50 13.49
CA ALA A 272 -11.50 7.09 13.43
C ALA A 272 -11.20 7.69 12.05
N MET A 273 -11.54 6.98 10.97
CA MET A 273 -11.40 7.49 9.60
C MET A 273 -12.27 8.74 9.38
N SER A 274 -13.51 8.76 9.86
CA SER A 274 -14.40 9.92 9.74
C SER A 274 -13.87 11.15 10.46
N GLU A 275 -13.33 11.00 11.67
CA GLU A 275 -12.73 12.10 12.43
C GLU A 275 -11.52 12.70 11.70
N ALA A 276 -10.64 11.86 11.16
CA ALA A 276 -9.48 12.31 10.39
C ALA A 276 -9.88 13.02 9.10
N LEU A 277 -10.85 12.46 8.35
CA LEU A 277 -11.36 13.10 7.14
C LEU A 277 -12.05 14.43 7.43
N LYS A 278 -12.75 14.57 8.55
CA LYS A 278 -13.32 15.86 9.00
C LYS A 278 -12.23 16.88 9.33
N LYS A 279 -11.12 16.44 9.93
CA LYS A 279 -9.97 17.31 10.21
C LYS A 279 -9.30 17.79 8.91
N LEU A 280 -9.21 16.92 7.90
CA LEU A 280 -8.63 17.24 6.59
C LEU A 280 -9.60 18.01 5.67
N GLN A 281 -10.91 17.89 5.88
CA GLN A 281 -11.95 18.48 5.03
C GLN A 281 -11.74 19.96 4.66
N PRO A 282 -11.28 20.85 5.57
CA PRO A 282 -11.01 22.24 5.22
C PRO A 282 -10.01 22.42 4.07
N TRP A 283 -9.13 21.44 3.83
CA TRP A 283 -8.08 21.47 2.80
C TRP A 283 -8.49 20.75 1.51
N PHE A 284 -9.65 20.09 1.46
CA PHE A 284 -10.08 19.34 0.26
C PHE A 284 -10.13 20.21 -1.01
N ALA A 285 -10.48 21.49 -0.86
CA ALA A 285 -10.54 22.43 -1.97
C ALA A 285 -9.16 22.91 -2.44
N GLU A 286 -8.13 22.75 -1.62
CA GLU A 286 -6.75 23.10 -1.95
C GLU A 286 -6.03 21.95 -2.65
N ILE A 287 -6.39 20.69 -2.34
CA ILE A 287 -5.76 19.49 -2.93
C ILE A 287 -6.05 19.42 -4.44
N ASP A 288 -4.99 19.34 -5.24
CA ASP A 288 -5.05 19.25 -6.71
C ASP A 288 -5.05 17.81 -7.23
N GLY A 289 -4.58 16.85 -6.43
CA GLY A 289 -4.51 15.44 -6.82
C GLY A 289 -4.31 14.49 -5.65
N VAL A 290 -4.93 13.31 -5.73
CA VAL A 290 -4.86 12.26 -4.71
C VAL A 290 -4.22 10.99 -5.28
N PHE A 291 -3.19 10.49 -4.59
CA PHE A 291 -2.32 9.39 -5.01
C PHE A 291 -2.44 8.23 -4.00
N PRO A 292 -3.25 7.18 -4.29
CA PRO A 292 -3.44 6.04 -3.40
C PRO A 292 -2.32 5.01 -3.50
N GLY A 293 -2.22 4.11 -2.52
CA GLY A 293 -1.28 2.97 -2.56
C GLY A 293 -1.59 1.96 -3.69
N HIS A 294 -2.84 1.90 -4.14
CA HIS A 294 -3.29 0.96 -5.16
C HIS A 294 -4.25 1.58 -6.18
N GLY A 295 -4.27 1.01 -7.39
CA GLY A 295 -5.24 1.37 -8.41
C GLY A 295 -4.81 2.58 -9.25
N ALA A 296 -5.77 3.45 -9.59
CA ALA A 296 -5.48 4.63 -10.39
C ALA A 296 -4.95 5.78 -9.52
N TRP A 297 -3.87 6.42 -9.97
CA TRP A 297 -3.27 7.58 -9.31
C TRP A 297 -3.75 8.91 -9.94
N ASP A 298 -3.37 10.04 -9.34
CA ASP A 298 -3.80 11.41 -9.70
C ASP A 298 -5.32 11.54 -9.82
N GLN A 299 -6.00 11.06 -8.78
CA GLN A 299 -7.46 11.10 -8.67
C GLN A 299 -7.94 12.51 -8.30
N SER A 300 -9.14 12.86 -8.74
CA SER A 300 -9.80 14.11 -8.35
C SER A 300 -9.94 14.20 -6.83
N PRO A 301 -9.66 15.35 -6.20
CA PRO A 301 -9.84 15.56 -4.76
C PRO A 301 -11.28 15.31 -4.27
N LEU A 302 -12.27 15.35 -5.17
CA LEU A 302 -13.67 15.03 -4.86
C LEU A 302 -13.83 13.64 -4.23
N ILE A 303 -12.93 12.69 -4.50
CA ILE A 303 -12.98 11.35 -3.88
C ILE A 303 -12.88 11.41 -2.35
N LEU A 304 -12.20 12.42 -1.78
CA LEU A 304 -12.07 12.58 -0.33
C LEU A 304 -13.41 13.00 0.29
N GLN A 305 -14.14 13.89 -0.38
CA GLN A 305 -15.51 14.25 0.03
C GLN A 305 -16.44 13.04 -0.11
N TYR A 306 -16.35 12.29 -1.21
CA TYR A 306 -17.16 11.08 -1.39
C TYR A 306 -16.85 10.00 -0.36
N LEU A 307 -15.58 9.85 0.06
CA LEU A 307 -15.19 8.97 1.15
C LEU A 307 -15.78 9.46 2.48
N LEU A 308 -15.68 10.77 2.78
CA LEU A 308 -16.27 11.38 3.98
C LEU A 308 -17.79 11.17 4.05
N ASP A 309 -18.50 11.38 2.95
CA ASP A 309 -19.94 11.12 2.84
C ASP A 309 -20.25 9.63 3.05
N THR A 310 -19.37 8.75 2.59
CA THR A 310 -19.53 7.30 2.72
C THR A 310 -19.35 6.83 4.15
N VAL A 311 -18.30 7.26 4.85
CA VAL A 311 -18.10 6.94 6.27
C VAL A 311 -19.22 7.54 7.12
N THR A 312 -19.72 8.74 6.79
CA THR A 312 -20.85 9.35 7.49
C THR A 312 -22.11 8.49 7.37
N ARG A 313 -22.45 8.02 6.15
CA ARG A 313 -23.58 7.11 5.93
C ARG A 313 -23.44 5.78 6.68
N ILE A 314 -22.22 5.24 6.77
CA ILE A 314 -21.96 4.01 7.54
C ILE A 314 -22.15 4.26 9.04
N LEU A 315 -21.71 5.41 9.57
CA LEU A 315 -21.87 5.75 10.99
C LEU A 315 -23.35 5.92 11.38
N GLU A 316 -24.18 6.42 10.47
CA GLU A 316 -25.63 6.58 10.66
C GLU A 316 -26.38 5.23 10.59
N ASN A 317 -26.00 4.37 9.65
CA ASN A 317 -26.61 3.06 9.47
C ASN A 317 -25.55 2.02 9.02
N PRO A 318 -24.88 1.35 9.97
CA PRO A 318 -23.81 0.40 9.69
C PRO A 318 -24.24 -0.82 8.87
N GLU A 319 -25.50 -1.25 9.00
CA GLU A 319 -26.05 -2.42 8.34
C GLU A 319 -26.49 -2.16 6.89
N ASN A 320 -26.71 -0.91 6.50
CA ASN A 320 -27.07 -0.48 5.14
C ASN A 320 -25.86 -0.49 4.21
N ALA A 321 -25.26 -1.66 4.05
CA ALA A 321 -24.15 -1.93 3.14
C ALA A 321 -24.67 -2.28 1.73
N ASP A 322 -23.89 -1.95 0.71
CA ASP A 322 -24.20 -2.29 -0.68
C ASP A 322 -23.76 -3.72 -1.03
N GLY A 323 -22.87 -4.30 -0.21
CA GLY A 323 -22.44 -5.68 -0.33
C GLY A 323 -22.10 -6.31 1.02
N LYS A 324 -22.26 -7.63 1.09
CA LYS A 324 -21.98 -8.45 2.28
C LYS A 324 -21.34 -9.76 1.87
N ARG A 325 -20.22 -10.11 2.52
CA ARG A 325 -19.53 -11.38 2.35
C ARG A 325 -19.27 -12.02 3.71
N SER A 326 -19.55 -13.31 3.84
CA SER A 326 -19.09 -14.11 4.97
C SER A 326 -17.96 -15.05 4.54
N PHE A 327 -17.03 -15.31 5.44
CA PHE A 327 -15.95 -16.26 5.22
C PHE A 327 -15.46 -16.84 6.55
N GLU A 328 -14.94 -18.06 6.50
CA GLU A 328 -14.34 -18.72 7.66
C GLU A 328 -12.85 -18.41 7.75
N ARG A 329 -12.38 -18.01 8.93
CA ARG A 329 -10.95 -17.84 9.24
C ARG A 329 -10.73 -18.16 10.71
N ASP A 330 -9.73 -19.00 10.99
CA ASP A 330 -9.38 -19.44 12.34
C ASP A 330 -10.56 -20.06 13.11
N GLY A 331 -11.40 -20.82 12.40
CA GLY A 331 -12.58 -21.49 12.95
C GLY A 331 -13.72 -20.55 13.35
N LYS A 332 -13.68 -19.28 12.90
CA LYS A 332 -14.72 -18.28 13.15
C LYS A 332 -15.28 -17.76 11.83
N THR A 333 -16.59 -17.56 11.79
CA THR A 333 -17.25 -16.84 10.71
C THR A 333 -16.99 -15.34 10.86
N HIS A 334 -16.41 -14.74 9.84
CA HIS A 334 -16.21 -13.30 9.73
C HIS A 334 -17.18 -12.70 8.73
N ILE A 335 -17.69 -11.50 9.04
CA ILE A 335 -18.51 -10.71 8.13
C ILE A 335 -17.67 -9.55 7.59
N SER A 336 -17.76 -9.32 6.30
CA SER A 336 -17.26 -8.12 5.62
C SER A 336 -18.43 -7.43 4.95
N LEU A 337 -18.57 -6.13 5.21
CA LEU A 337 -19.49 -5.25 4.53
C LEU A 337 -18.72 -4.36 3.55
N THR A 338 -19.40 -3.90 2.51
CA THR A 338 -18.87 -2.93 1.55
C THR A 338 -19.89 -1.84 1.31
N LYS A 339 -19.45 -0.58 1.34
CA LYS A 339 -20.25 0.58 0.93
C LYS A 339 -19.57 1.27 -0.25
N ASN A 340 -20.30 1.46 -1.33
CA ASN A 340 -19.78 2.10 -2.54
C ASN A 340 -19.51 3.58 -2.26
N ILE A 341 -18.31 4.02 -2.63
CA ILE A 341 -17.90 5.40 -2.61
C ILE A 341 -18.30 5.99 -3.97
N HIS A 342 -18.99 7.13 -3.96
CA HIS A 342 -19.51 7.72 -5.19
C HIS A 342 -18.36 7.98 -6.18
N GLN A 343 -18.55 7.58 -7.46
CA GLN A 343 -17.58 7.73 -8.54
C GLN A 343 -16.17 7.18 -8.26
N TRP A 344 -16.02 6.26 -7.31
CA TRP A 344 -14.73 5.66 -6.97
C TRP A 344 -14.86 4.15 -6.76
N THR A 345 -14.21 3.61 -5.73
CA THR A 345 -14.27 2.19 -5.33
C THR A 345 -15.34 1.96 -4.26
N ALA A 346 -15.16 0.96 -3.39
CA ALA A 346 -15.97 0.75 -2.19
C ALA A 346 -15.10 0.75 -0.94
N LEU A 347 -15.63 1.29 0.16
CA LEU A 347 -15.05 1.14 1.48
C LEU A 347 -15.43 -0.23 2.04
N ARG A 348 -14.43 -1.05 2.38
CA ARG A 348 -14.64 -2.34 3.05
C ARG A 348 -14.52 -2.18 4.57
N TYR A 349 -15.47 -2.71 5.32
CA TYR A 349 -15.45 -2.67 6.79
C TYR A 349 -16.07 -3.92 7.40
N SER A 350 -15.98 -4.06 8.73
CA SER A 350 -16.64 -5.13 9.49
C SER A 350 -17.62 -4.50 10.50
N PRO A 351 -18.76 -5.16 10.81
CA PRO A 351 -19.77 -4.60 11.73
C PRO A 351 -19.22 -4.28 13.14
N ASP A 352 -18.19 -5.00 13.58
CA ASP A 352 -17.49 -4.82 14.86
C ASP A 352 -16.38 -3.75 14.81
N ARG A 353 -16.25 -3.03 13.69
CA ARG A 353 -15.16 -2.08 13.39
C ARG A 353 -15.68 -0.73 12.91
N VAL A 354 -16.85 -0.34 13.38
CA VAL A 354 -17.49 0.92 13.00
C VAL A 354 -17.18 2.02 14.00
N TYR A 355 -17.29 1.73 15.29
CA TYR A 355 -17.08 2.68 16.37
C TYR A 355 -15.89 2.28 17.25
N LYS A 356 -15.13 3.27 17.74
CA LYS A 356 -13.98 3.09 18.64
C LYS A 356 -14.35 2.30 19.88
N ARG A 357 -15.54 2.54 20.45
CA ARG A 357 -16.03 1.80 21.62
C ARG A 357 -16.08 0.28 21.44
N GLN A 358 -16.26 -0.21 20.20
CA GLN A 358 -16.30 -1.64 19.91
C GLN A 358 -14.93 -2.33 20.09
N PHE A 359 -13.84 -1.54 20.14
CA PHE A 359 -12.50 -2.02 20.45
C PHE A 359 -12.19 -1.99 21.95
N THR A 360 -12.84 -1.11 22.71
CA THR A 360 -12.56 -0.89 24.14
C THR A 360 -13.56 -1.58 25.08
N GLU A 361 -14.77 -1.90 24.62
CA GLU A 361 -15.78 -2.64 25.37
C GLU A 361 -15.53 -4.15 25.23
N GLU A 362 -15.57 -4.90 26.34
CA GLU A 362 -15.40 -6.36 26.38
C GLU A 362 -16.55 -7.11 25.69
#